data_AF-A0A7X2MX31-F1
#
_entry.id   AF-A0A7X2MX31-F1
#
_cell.length_a   1.000
_cell.length_b   1.000
_cell.length_c   1.000
_cell.angle_alpha   90.00
_cell.angle_beta   90.00
_cell.angle_gamma   90.00
#
_symmetry.space_group_name_H-M   'P 1'
#
loop_
_entity.id
_entity.type
_entity.pdbx_description
1 polymer ?
#
loop_
_entity_poly.entity_id
_entity_poly.type
_entity_poly.pdbx_seq_one_letter_code
_entity_poly.pdbx_strand_id
1 'polypeptide(L)'
;MANKNSRNNDFLYENRDTSSPKIYAVMMKLVNEDREDLAKEVKKVDYLLQYTSTCIKDKDFRQARDTIKIADEHIQKLKEEGVDVEYLIYLYDGIKKKIK
;
A
#
# COMPACT_ATOMS: atom_id res chain seq x y z
N MET A 1 12.51 -9.01 -21.40
CA MET A 1 11.82 -7.71 -21.49
C MET A 1 12.72 -6.66 -20.84
N ALA A 2 12.67 -5.40 -21.29
CA ALA A 2 13.39 -4.33 -20.60
C ALA A 2 12.72 -4.06 -19.25
N ASN A 3 13.51 -3.76 -18.21
CA ASN A 3 12.95 -3.44 -16.90
C ASN A 3 12.02 -2.23 -16.99
N LYS A 4 10.79 -2.39 -16.48
CA LYS A 4 9.78 -1.33 -16.32
C LYS A 4 10.18 -0.46 -15.13
N ASN A 5 10.06 0.85 -15.31
CA ASN A 5 10.36 1.90 -14.35
C ASN A 5 9.48 3.13 -14.65
N SER A 6 9.62 4.20 -13.87
CA SER A 6 8.83 5.43 -14.04
C SER A 6 8.96 6.11 -15.40
N ARG A 7 9.96 5.79 -16.23
CA ARG A 7 10.14 6.39 -17.56
C ARG A 7 9.37 5.66 -18.66
N ASN A 8 8.94 4.43 -18.41
CA ASN A 8 8.35 3.55 -19.43
C ASN A 8 7.16 2.73 -18.92
N ASN A 9 6.58 3.08 -17.77
CA ASN A 9 5.33 2.53 -17.25
C ASN A 9 4.55 3.64 -16.52
N ASP A 10 3.33 3.89 -16.97
CA ASP A 10 2.50 5.01 -16.49
C ASP A 10 2.14 4.86 -15.01
N PHE A 11 1.78 3.65 -14.56
CA PHE A 11 1.47 3.38 -13.16
C PHE A 11 2.67 3.70 -12.24
N LEU A 12 3.88 3.31 -12.63
CA LEU A 12 5.10 3.62 -11.89
C LEU A 12 5.49 5.10 -11.98
N TYR A 13 5.12 5.80 -13.04
CA TYR A 13 5.32 7.24 -13.17
C TYR A 13 4.44 8.00 -12.18
N GLU A 14 3.14 7.71 -12.17
CA GLU A 14 2.13 8.38 -11.32
C GLU A 14 2.39 8.18 -9.83
N ASN A 15 2.92 7.02 -9.44
CA ASN A 15 3.07 6.65 -8.04
C ASN A 15 4.47 6.89 -7.45
N ARG A 16 5.37 7.52 -8.23
CA ARG A 16 6.77 7.78 -7.85
C ARG A 16 6.90 8.68 -6.63
N ASP A 17 6.11 9.75 -6.57
CA ASP A 17 6.24 10.79 -5.53
C ASP A 17 5.14 10.70 -4.45
N THR A 18 4.14 9.84 -4.66
CA THR A 18 2.98 9.68 -3.75
C THR A 18 3.11 8.49 -2.81
N SER A 19 4.19 7.71 -2.93
CA SER A 19 4.43 6.49 -2.17
C SER A 19 5.81 6.54 -1.54
N SER A 20 5.98 5.94 -0.37
CA SER A 20 7.32 5.86 0.24
C SER A 20 8.27 5.02 -0.63
N PRO A 21 9.61 5.25 -0.57
CA PRO A 21 10.58 4.49 -1.37
C PRO A 21 10.47 2.97 -1.20
N LYS A 22 10.13 2.49 0.00
CA LYS A 22 9.95 1.07 0.28
C LYS A 22 8.71 0.48 -0.42
N ILE A 23 7.58 1.18 -0.39
CA ILE A 23 6.36 0.76 -1.11
C ILE A 23 6.56 0.84 -2.62
N TYR A 24 7.23 1.90 -3.09
CA TYR A 24 7.56 2.06 -4.49
C TYR A 24 8.44 0.92 -5.03
N ALA A 25 9.43 0.48 -4.24
CA ALA A 25 10.25 -0.67 -4.60
C ALA A 25 9.44 -1.96 -4.76
N VAL A 26 8.46 -2.22 -3.88
CA VAL A 26 7.56 -3.37 -3.99
C VAL A 26 6.71 -3.29 -5.27
N MET A 27 6.09 -2.13 -5.54
CA MET A 27 5.30 -1.93 -6.76
C MET A 27 6.15 -2.11 -8.02
N MET A 28 7.35 -1.54 -8.06
CA MET A 28 8.27 -1.69 -9.19
C MET A 28 8.64 -3.15 -9.42
N LYS A 29 8.92 -3.91 -8.36
CA LYS A 29 9.20 -5.35 -8.47
C LYS A 29 8.02 -6.10 -9.08
N LEU A 30 6.81 -5.89 -8.56
CA LEU A 30 5.58 -6.54 -9.07
C LEU A 30 5.30 -6.20 -10.54
N VAL A 31 5.47 -4.94 -10.94
CA VAL A 31 5.29 -4.52 -12.34
C VAL A 31 6.30 -5.21 -13.28
N ASN A 32 7.54 -5.42 -12.82
CA ASN A 32 8.57 -6.14 -13.56
C ASN A 32 8.32 -7.66 -13.61
N GLU A 33 7.53 -8.19 -12.67
CA GLU A 33 7.06 -9.58 -12.64
C GLU A 33 5.73 -9.76 -13.41
N ASP A 34 5.30 -8.75 -14.17
CA ASP A 34 4.01 -8.70 -14.89
C ASP A 34 2.78 -8.85 -13.98
N ARG A 35 2.93 -8.53 -12.68
CA ARG A 35 1.86 -8.49 -11.66
C ARG A 35 1.46 -7.06 -11.31
N GLU A 36 1.19 -6.24 -12.33
CA GLU A 36 0.77 -4.84 -12.13
C GLU A 36 -0.57 -4.73 -11.38
N ASP A 37 -1.43 -5.74 -11.51
CA ASP A 37 -2.64 -5.91 -10.72
C ASP A 37 -2.36 -5.88 -9.20
N LEU A 38 -1.35 -6.63 -8.75
CA LEU A 38 -0.96 -6.61 -7.34
C LEU A 38 -0.20 -5.35 -6.95
N ALA A 39 0.53 -4.74 -7.88
CA ALA A 39 1.14 -3.43 -7.63
C ALA A 39 0.06 -2.37 -7.34
N LYS A 40 -1.07 -2.42 -8.04
CA LYS A 40 -2.25 -1.57 -7.78
C LYS A 40 -2.88 -1.88 -6.42
N GLU A 41 -2.97 -3.15 -6.04
CA GLU A 41 -3.44 -3.54 -4.71
C GLU A 41 -2.50 -3.05 -3.58
N VAL A 42 -1.18 -3.14 -3.77
CA VAL A 42 -0.19 -2.55 -2.85
C VAL A 42 -0.40 -1.04 -2.72
N LYS A 43 -0.63 -0.33 -3.84
CA LYS A 43 -0.91 1.11 -3.80
C LYS A 43 -2.20 1.43 -3.06
N LYS A 44 -3.22 0.60 -3.23
CA LYS A 44 -4.49 0.74 -2.53
C LYS A 44 -4.31 0.59 -1.02
N VAL A 45 -3.52 -0.37 -0.55
CA VAL A 45 -3.21 -0.51 0.88
C VAL A 45 -2.47 0.73 1.40
N ASP A 46 -1.45 1.21 0.69
CA ASP A 46 -0.72 2.43 1.06
C ASP A 46 -1.68 3.62 1.22
N TYR A 47 -2.60 3.81 0.27
CA TYR A 47 -3.64 4.83 0.37
C TYR A 47 -4.55 4.63 1.60
N LEU A 48 -5.04 3.42 1.86
CA LEU A 48 -5.93 3.14 2.99
C LEU A 48 -5.23 3.40 4.34
N LEU A 49 -3.94 3.10 4.45
CA LEU A 49 -3.14 3.38 5.65
C LEU A 49 -2.93 4.89 5.85
N GLN A 50 -2.63 5.63 4.77
CA GLN A 50 -2.55 7.10 4.80
C GLN A 50 -3.90 7.72 5.19
N TYR A 51 -5.00 7.25 4.59
CA TYR A 51 -6.34 7.73 4.89
C TYR A 51 -6.74 7.42 6.34
N THR A 52 -6.45 6.23 6.84
CA THR A 52 -6.66 5.88 8.26
C THR A 52 -5.92 6.86 9.18
N SER A 53 -4.67 7.20 8.83
CA SER A 53 -3.89 8.17 9.61
C SER A 53 -4.52 9.57 9.60
N THR A 54 -5.12 9.98 8.49
CA THR A 54 -5.90 11.23 8.38
C THR A 54 -7.14 11.19 9.27
N CYS A 55 -7.94 10.13 9.21
CA CYS A 55 -9.11 9.95 10.09
C CYS A 55 -8.73 10.05 11.58
N ILE A 56 -7.60 9.46 11.98
CA ILE A 56 -7.08 9.56 13.36
C ILE A 56 -6.76 11.02 13.73
N LYS A 57 -6.12 11.77 12.83
CA LYS A 57 -5.81 13.20 13.06
C LYS A 57 -7.09 14.02 13.22
N ASP A 58 -8.09 13.72 12.41
CA ASP A 58 -9.40 14.39 12.43
C ASP A 58 -10.31 13.89 13.58
N LYS A 59 -9.83 12.95 14.40
CA LYS A 59 -10.56 12.30 15.50
C LYS A 59 -11.78 11.49 15.05
N ASP A 60 -11.87 11.17 13.77
CA ASP A 60 -12.86 10.22 13.23
C ASP A 60 -12.41 8.78 13.44
N PHE A 61 -12.43 8.33 14.69
CA PHE A 61 -12.01 6.98 15.07
C PHE A 61 -12.93 5.89 14.52
N ARG A 62 -14.19 6.22 14.23
CA ARG A 62 -15.12 5.28 13.61
C ARG A 62 -14.64 4.95 12.20
N GLN A 63 -14.42 5.98 11.37
CA GLN A 63 -13.94 5.78 10.01
C GLN A 63 -12.54 5.18 9.97
N ALA A 64 -11.66 5.54 10.93
CA ALA A 64 -10.34 4.93 11.06
C ALA A 64 -10.43 3.42 11.32
N ARG A 65 -11.34 2.97 12.21
CA ARG A 65 -11.56 1.55 12.52
C ARG A 65 -12.12 0.76 11.34
N ASP A 66 -12.96 1.37 10.52
CA ASP A 66 -13.52 0.70 9.34
C ASP A 66 -12.48 0.62 8.22
N THR A 67 -11.75 1.72 7.97
CA THR A 67 -10.70 1.78 6.94
C THR A 67 -9.54 0.82 7.23
N ILE A 68 -9.08 0.73 8.49
CA ILE A 68 -7.96 -0.14 8.84
C ILE A 68 -8.30 -1.62 8.67
N LYS A 69 -9.57 -2.02 8.84
CA LYS A 69 -10.02 -3.40 8.58
C LYS A 69 -9.96 -3.73 7.09
N ILE A 70 -10.39 -2.80 6.24
CA ILE A 70 -10.28 -2.94 4.79
C ILE A 70 -8.81 -3.08 4.39
N ALA A 71 -7.92 -2.26 4.97
CA ALA A 71 -6.48 -2.39 4.73
C ALA A 71 -5.94 -3.77 5.12
N ASP A 72 -6.38 -4.33 6.25
CA ASP A 72 -6.01 -5.68 6.70
C ASP A 72 -6.43 -6.76 5.70
N GLU A 73 -7.68 -6.73 5.25
CA GLU A 73 -8.19 -7.68 4.25
C GLU A 73 -7.36 -7.69 2.97
N HIS A 74 -6.96 -6.50 2.50
CA HIS A 74 -6.09 -6.36 1.33
C HIS A 74 -4.66 -6.84 1.59
N ILE A 75 -4.10 -6.60 2.79
CA ILE A 75 -2.78 -7.13 3.18
C ILE A 75 -2.79 -8.66 3.22
N GLN A 76 -3.84 -9.28 3.77
CA GLN A 76 -3.94 -10.75 3.80
C GLN A 76 -3.99 -11.33 2.39
N LYS A 77 -4.78 -10.76 1.48
CA LYS A 77 -4.82 -11.18 0.07
C LYS A 77 -3.45 -11.08 -0.61
N LEU A 78 -2.76 -9.95 -0.44
CA LEU A 78 -1.41 -9.76 -0.97
C LEU A 78 -0.42 -10.80 -0.42
N LYS A 79 -0.56 -11.16 0.85
CA LYS A 79 0.25 -12.19 1.50
C LYS A 79 -0.03 -13.59 0.94
N GLU A 80 -1.29 -13.93 0.72
CA GLU A 80 -1.71 -15.19 0.06
C GLU A 80 -1.16 -15.29 -1.36
N GLU A 81 -1.10 -14.16 -2.08
CA GLU A 81 -0.50 -14.01 -3.39
C GLU A 81 1.05 -14.01 -3.39
N GLY A 82 1.69 -14.17 -2.23
CA GLY A 82 3.14 -14.25 -2.08
C GLY A 82 3.87 -12.91 -2.25
N VAL A 83 3.18 -11.78 -2.10
CA VAL A 83 3.78 -10.44 -2.15
C VAL A 83 4.52 -10.17 -0.83
N ASP A 84 5.70 -9.53 -0.94
CA ASP A 84 6.42 -9.03 0.22
C ASP A 84 5.68 -7.82 0.84
N VAL A 85 4.91 -8.10 1.89
CA VAL A 85 4.09 -7.13 2.62
C VAL A 85 4.69 -6.71 3.96
N GLU A 86 5.96 -7.05 4.25
CA GLU A 86 6.56 -6.81 5.57
C GLU A 86 6.47 -5.34 5.99
N TYR A 87 6.78 -4.43 5.06
CA TYR A 87 6.71 -3.00 5.33
C TYR A 87 5.26 -2.48 5.46
N LEU A 88 4.30 -3.06 4.73
CA LEU A 88 2.88 -2.74 4.89
C LEU A 88 2.37 -3.14 6.27
N ILE A 89 2.77 -4.32 6.77
CA ILE A 89 2.44 -4.79 8.12
C ILE A 89 3.03 -3.85 9.18
N TYR A 90 4.29 -3.44 9.03
CA TYR A 90 4.92 -2.47 9.93
C TYR A 90 4.11 -1.16 10.03
N LEU A 91 3.69 -0.61 8.89
CA LEU A 91 2.88 0.60 8.84
C LEU A 91 1.49 0.37 9.46
N TYR A 92 0.84 -0.73 9.10
CA TYR A 92 -0.45 -1.15 9.65
C TYR A 92 -0.42 -1.21 11.18
N ASP A 93 0.54 -1.92 11.77
CA ASP A 93 0.67 -2.07 13.22
C ASP A 93 0.91 -0.73 13.90
N GLY A 94 1.76 0.11 13.31
CA GLY A 94 2.04 1.46 13.81
C GLY A 94 0.81 2.37 13.82
N ILE A 95 -0.07 2.25 12.81
CA ILE A 95 -1.31 3.03 12.69
C ILE A 95 -2.39 2.46 13.60
N LYS A 96 -2.58 1.14 13.60
CA LYS A 96 -3.58 0.43 14.42
C LYS A 96 -3.44 0.75 15.91
N LYS A 97 -2.20 0.84 16.42
CA LYS A 97 -1.92 1.23 17.82
C LYS A 97 -2.40 2.64 18.19
N LYS A 98 -2.60 3.53 17.22
CA LYS A 98 -3.06 4.92 17.43
C LYS A 98 -4.58 5.05 17.42
N ILE A 99 -5.29 4.03 16.95
CA ILE A 99 -6.74 3.95 16.99
C ILE A 99 -7.12 3.61 18.43
N LYS A 100 -7.73 4.56 19.13
CA LYS A 100 -8.27 4.38 20.48
C LYS A 100 -9.60 3.63 20.43
#